data_AF-A0A2V1ASF6-F1
#
_entry.id   AF-A0A2V1ASF6-F1
#
_cell.length_a   1.000
_cell.length_b   1.000
_cell.length_c   1.000
_cell.angle_alpha   90.00
_cell.angle_beta   90.00
_cell.angle_gamma   90.00
#
_symmetry.space_group_name_H-M   'P 1'
#
loop_
_entity.id
_entity.type
_entity.pdbx_description
1 polymer ?
#
loop_
_entity_poly.entity_id
_entity_poly.type
_entity_poly.pdbx_seq_one_letter_code
_entity_poly.pdbx_strand_id
1 'polypeptide(L)'
;MVQEKQVDISVSTADVESQNEAVFGSTRGRITHLRTDGDEALAYIQSHASDIPELDEKTDRKLLRKIDLYILPLVCLLYAVQYMDKLSNSYAAIMGLRQDLNMKGDMYSWTGSAFYLGYLVFELPFAYTLQRFPVVSIVSLYIVIWGILLCLHATANYPGFIALRTLLGAFESSVTPAFVIVTAQWYKKEEVFLRTAMWFSFNGLGLILGAGAISYNLHDNIDSYGIEAWKLIFIITGVITIVLGIAIYLHIPNKPTEAWFLDETEKRLVVERIRANQQGFGSKHFKKYQLMEALTDAKIWLFFFVILSANIPNGGLTNFGSILLNESFGYSVGQSLKMQMIPGAVEVVGCIGFAYLYRFYPNRMFWAFSTNCFAILGLCLLAFAEDKHAQFAGYCLVNLVPLVMICGLSSFASNVTGHTKKVIGNAIFLIGYCVGNLIGPQTFNESQAPSYSGAKVTMVVCSCVSQGFLLSIWVLMYRENKRRDAHASEYEEDEKFENHEFADLTDKENPFFRYTI
;
A
#
# COMPACT_ATOMS: atom_id res chain seq x y z
N MET A 1 -29.19 -18.24 48.05
CA MET A 1 -27.76 -18.58 47.96
C MET A 1 -27.60 -19.60 46.86
N VAL A 2 -27.32 -19.15 45.64
CA VAL A 2 -26.95 -20.01 44.52
C VAL A 2 -25.46 -19.74 44.30
N GLN A 3 -24.63 -20.74 44.56
CA GLN A 3 -23.19 -20.69 44.31
C GLN A 3 -22.96 -20.63 42.79
N GLU A 4 -22.41 -19.54 42.29
CA GLU A 4 -21.79 -19.49 40.97
C GLU A 4 -20.59 -20.43 40.97
N LYS A 5 -20.64 -21.43 40.09
CA LYS A 5 -19.57 -22.39 39.88
C LYS A 5 -18.55 -21.74 38.96
N GLN A 6 -17.46 -21.26 39.53
CA GLN A 6 -16.27 -20.82 38.81
C GLN A 6 -15.73 -22.02 38.02
N VAL A 7 -15.76 -21.93 36.68
CA VAL A 7 -15.16 -22.94 35.79
C VAL A 7 -13.76 -22.43 35.46
N ASP A 8 -12.76 -22.94 36.16
CA ASP A 8 -11.35 -22.78 35.78
C ASP A 8 -11.11 -23.52 34.46
N ILE A 9 -10.72 -22.80 33.41
CA ILE A 9 -10.32 -23.38 32.12
C ILE A 9 -8.81 -23.17 31.99
N SER A 10 -8.03 -24.15 32.45
CA SER A 10 -6.59 -24.24 32.20
C SER A 10 -6.34 -25.09 30.96
N VAL A 11 -5.57 -24.60 29.98
CA VAL A 11 -5.09 -25.40 28.86
C VAL A 11 -3.71 -25.95 29.23
N SER A 12 -3.61 -27.27 29.36
CA SER A 12 -2.32 -27.94 29.52
C SER A 12 -1.61 -28.02 28.16
N THR A 13 -0.28 -28.04 28.13
CA THR A 13 0.51 -28.34 26.93
C THR A 13 0.09 -29.65 26.26
N ALA A 14 -0.53 -30.57 27.01
CA ALA A 14 -1.10 -31.82 26.51
C ALA A 14 -2.39 -31.64 25.67
N ASP A 15 -3.15 -30.56 25.85
CA ASP A 15 -4.39 -30.33 25.11
C ASP A 15 -4.10 -29.92 23.66
N VAL A 16 -2.98 -29.22 23.43
CA VAL A 16 -2.47 -28.81 22.11
C VAL A 16 -1.97 -30.01 21.29
N GLU A 17 -1.48 -31.06 21.94
CA GLU A 17 -1.00 -32.28 21.28
C GLU A 17 -2.12 -33.21 20.79
N SER A 18 -3.36 -33.04 21.28
CA SER A 18 -4.42 -34.05 21.14
C SER A 18 -5.39 -33.86 19.95
N GLN A 19 -5.20 -32.84 19.09
CA GLN A 19 -6.20 -32.44 18.07
C GLN A 19 -7.64 -32.25 18.62
N ASN A 20 -7.81 -32.04 19.93
CA ASN A 20 -9.12 -31.77 20.50
C ASN A 20 -9.48 -30.30 20.32
N GLU A 21 -10.73 -30.07 19.92
CA GLU A 21 -11.32 -28.74 19.75
C GLU A 21 -11.22 -27.96 21.07
N ALA A 22 -10.36 -26.93 21.11
CA ALA A 22 -10.32 -26.00 22.23
C ALA A 22 -11.56 -25.09 22.15
N VAL A 23 -12.45 -25.23 23.13
CA VAL A 23 -13.67 -24.43 23.30
C VAL A 23 -13.36 -23.24 24.19
N PHE A 24 -13.38 -22.03 23.62
CA PHE A 24 -13.21 -20.80 24.37
C PHE A 24 -14.56 -20.17 24.69
N GLY A 25 -14.84 -19.90 25.97
CA GLY A 25 -15.98 -19.11 26.40
C GLY A 25 -15.65 -17.62 26.46
N SER A 26 -16.30 -16.80 25.63
CA SER A 26 -16.34 -15.34 25.80
C SER A 26 -17.13 -14.96 27.06
N THR A 27 -16.80 -13.83 27.70
CA THR A 27 -17.53 -13.19 28.81
C THR A 27 -19.03 -12.91 28.50
N ARG A 28 -19.48 -13.11 27.26
CA ARG A 28 -20.89 -13.10 26.81
C ARG A 28 -21.46 -14.48 26.44
N GLY A 29 -20.84 -15.57 26.85
CA GLY A 29 -21.34 -16.94 26.64
C GLY A 29 -21.24 -17.44 25.19
N ARG A 30 -20.39 -16.86 24.34
CA ARG A 30 -20.14 -17.40 23.00
C ARG A 30 -18.92 -18.32 23.00
N ILE A 31 -19.18 -19.57 22.63
CA ILE A 31 -18.18 -20.60 22.39
C ILE A 31 -17.58 -20.40 20.99
N THR A 32 -16.27 -20.19 20.91
CA THR A 32 -15.51 -20.23 19.65
C THR A 32 -14.67 -21.50 19.59
N HIS A 33 -14.91 -22.32 18.57
CA HIS A 33 -14.11 -23.52 18.27
C HIS A 33 -12.87 -23.10 17.46
N LEU A 34 -11.68 -23.38 17.97
CA LEU A 34 -10.43 -23.26 17.23
C LEU A 34 -10.05 -24.63 16.68
N ARG A 35 -10.07 -24.77 15.35
CA ARG A 35 -9.51 -25.92 14.62
C ARG A 35 -8.14 -25.57 14.10
N THR A 36 -7.16 -26.41 14.40
CA THR A 36 -5.76 -26.34 13.91
C THR A 36 -5.69 -26.83 12.47
N ASP A 37 -6.30 -26.09 11.54
CA ASP A 37 -6.27 -26.45 10.12
C ASP A 37 -5.00 -25.94 9.43
N GLY A 38 -3.97 -26.79 9.49
CA GLY A 38 -2.87 -26.88 8.52
C GLY A 38 -1.75 -25.85 8.71
N ASP A 39 -0.73 -26.24 9.46
CA ASP A 39 0.48 -25.43 9.60
C ASP A 39 1.72 -26.25 9.23
N GLU A 40 2.12 -26.16 7.96
CA GLU A 40 3.36 -26.75 7.45
C GLU A 40 4.60 -26.15 8.14
N ALA A 41 4.53 -24.90 8.63
CA ALA A 41 5.62 -24.29 9.38
C ALA A 41 5.71 -24.87 10.80
N LEU A 42 4.56 -25.12 11.43
CA LEU A 42 4.50 -25.81 12.73
C LEU A 42 4.93 -27.28 12.59
N ALA A 43 4.56 -27.97 11.51
CA ALA A 43 5.06 -29.31 11.18
C ALA A 43 6.58 -29.32 10.87
N TYR A 44 7.10 -28.30 10.19
CA TYR A 44 8.53 -28.13 9.92
C TYR A 44 9.33 -27.88 11.20
N ILE A 45 8.78 -27.11 12.14
CA ILE A 45 9.39 -26.86 13.45
C ILE A 45 9.28 -28.09 14.34
N GLN A 46 8.13 -28.77 14.39
CA GLN A 46 7.96 -30.00 15.18
C GLN A 46 8.91 -31.12 14.72
N SER A 47 9.23 -31.18 13.42
CA SER A 47 10.25 -32.09 12.90
C SER A 47 11.70 -31.69 13.21
N HIS A 48 11.96 -30.47 13.71
CA HIS A 48 13.30 -29.93 13.96
C HIS A 48 13.46 -29.25 15.35
N ALA A 49 12.52 -29.47 16.27
CA ALA A 49 12.41 -28.74 17.55
C ALA A 49 13.61 -28.92 18.48
N SER A 50 14.40 -29.98 18.29
CA SER A 50 15.60 -30.29 19.08
C SER A 50 16.86 -29.51 18.69
N ASP A 51 16.88 -28.80 17.54
CA ASP A 51 18.08 -28.15 16.98
C ASP A 51 17.85 -26.68 16.56
N ILE A 52 17.06 -25.91 17.31
CA ILE A 52 16.88 -24.47 17.06
C ILE A 52 17.89 -23.70 17.93
N PRO A 53 18.98 -23.15 17.37
CA PRO A 53 19.92 -22.35 18.16
C PRO A 53 19.23 -21.09 18.69
N GLU A 54 19.58 -20.67 19.92
CA GLU A 54 19.08 -19.42 20.50
C GLU A 54 19.34 -18.24 19.57
N LEU A 55 18.30 -17.43 19.34
CA LEU A 55 18.35 -16.28 18.47
C LEU A 55 19.08 -15.12 19.17
N ASP A 56 20.42 -15.11 19.11
CA ASP A 56 21.22 -13.96 19.55
C ASP A 56 20.92 -12.71 18.70
N GLU A 57 20.92 -11.54 19.32
CA GLU A 57 20.58 -10.26 18.70
C GLU A 57 21.52 -9.94 17.51
N LYS A 58 22.80 -10.34 17.60
CA LYS A 58 23.75 -10.16 16.50
C LYS A 58 23.41 -11.03 15.29
N THR A 59 23.02 -12.28 15.54
CA THR A 59 22.61 -13.23 14.50
C THR A 59 21.32 -12.75 13.84
N ASP A 60 20.37 -12.26 14.63
CA ASP A 60 19.12 -11.67 14.14
C ASP A 60 19.38 -10.48 13.21
N ARG A 61 20.23 -9.52 13.60
CA ARG A 61 20.58 -8.38 12.74
C ARG A 61 21.32 -8.79 11.47
N LYS A 62 22.20 -9.79 11.54
CA LYS A 62 22.93 -10.30 10.36
C LYS A 62 21.96 -10.94 9.37
N LEU A 63 21.04 -11.76 9.86
CA LEU A 63 20.02 -12.43 9.05
C LEU A 63 19.07 -11.41 8.41
N LEU A 64 18.66 -10.39 9.18
CA LEU A 64 17.82 -9.30 8.67
C LEU A 64 18.48 -8.57 7.50
N ARG A 65 19.76 -8.19 7.63
CA ARG A 65 20.50 -7.53 6.54
C ARG A 65 20.64 -8.41 5.31
N LYS A 66 20.76 -9.72 5.50
CA LYS A 66 20.81 -10.69 4.39
C LYS A 66 19.46 -10.72 3.68
N ILE A 67 18.34 -10.82 4.41
CA ILE A 67 16.99 -10.75 3.83
C ILE A 67 16.77 -9.41 3.11
N ASP A 68 17.12 -8.29 3.74
CA ASP A 68 17.02 -6.96 3.15
C ASP A 68 17.81 -6.88 1.83
N LEU A 69 19.01 -7.46 1.74
CA LEU A 69 19.85 -7.38 0.53
C LEU A 69 19.29 -8.17 -0.67
N TYR A 70 18.61 -9.29 -0.43
CA TYR A 70 18.11 -10.17 -1.50
C TYR A 70 16.65 -9.88 -1.88
N ILE A 71 15.80 -9.52 -0.92
CA ILE A 71 14.36 -9.32 -1.18
C ILE A 71 14.06 -7.86 -1.52
N LEU A 72 14.61 -6.92 -0.75
CA LEU A 72 14.18 -5.53 -0.79
C LEU A 72 14.52 -4.81 -2.11
N PRO A 73 15.69 -4.99 -2.75
CA PRO A 73 16.01 -4.29 -4.00
C PRO A 73 15.03 -4.58 -5.14
N LEU A 74 14.61 -5.83 -5.31
CA LEU A 74 13.66 -6.21 -6.37
C LEU A 74 12.25 -5.68 -6.07
N VAL A 75 11.82 -5.74 -4.81
CA VAL A 75 10.55 -5.18 -4.34
C VAL A 75 10.50 -3.67 -4.56
N CYS A 76 11.56 -2.97 -4.17
CA CYS A 76 11.71 -1.53 -4.37
C CYS A 76 11.75 -1.15 -5.85
N LEU A 77 12.51 -1.90 -6.67
CA LEU A 77 12.59 -1.66 -8.11
C LEU A 77 11.25 -1.89 -8.80
N LEU A 78 10.46 -2.89 -8.38
CA LEU A 78 9.13 -3.10 -8.95
C LEU A 78 8.22 -1.93 -8.64
N TYR A 79 8.23 -1.42 -7.41
CA TYR A 79 7.43 -0.24 -7.05
C TYR A 79 7.84 0.99 -7.87
N ALA A 80 9.13 1.19 -8.14
CA ALA A 80 9.59 2.25 -9.05
C ALA A 80 9.01 2.07 -10.47
N VAL A 81 9.08 0.88 -11.03
CA VAL A 81 8.56 0.57 -12.38
C VAL A 81 7.03 0.68 -12.43
N GLN A 82 6.34 0.27 -11.37
CA GLN A 82 4.89 0.41 -11.21
C GLN A 82 4.45 1.87 -11.25
N TYR A 83 5.13 2.74 -10.54
CA TYR A 83 4.80 4.16 -10.56
C TYR A 83 5.17 4.81 -11.90
N MET A 84 6.27 4.37 -12.52
CA MET A 84 6.70 4.82 -13.84
C MET A 84 5.65 4.50 -14.93
N ASP A 85 5.01 3.34 -14.87
CA ASP A 85 3.89 3.00 -15.75
C ASP A 85 2.71 3.96 -15.58
N LYS A 86 2.25 4.19 -14.34
CA LYS A 86 1.14 5.14 -14.09
C LYS A 86 1.40 6.52 -14.68
N LEU A 87 2.65 6.99 -14.59
CA LEU A 87 3.08 8.29 -15.11
C LEU A 87 3.35 8.29 -16.62
N SER A 88 3.50 7.11 -17.26
CA SER A 88 3.81 7.01 -18.70
C SER A 88 2.76 7.72 -19.56
N ASN A 89 1.50 7.75 -19.11
CA ASN A 89 0.45 8.48 -19.79
C ASN A 89 0.68 10.00 -19.79
N SER A 90 1.06 10.53 -18.63
CA SER A 90 1.37 11.95 -18.44
C SER A 90 2.52 12.37 -19.34
N TYR A 91 3.60 11.58 -19.42
CA TYR A 91 4.72 11.87 -20.33
C TYR A 91 4.30 11.81 -21.80
N ALA A 92 3.61 10.73 -22.19
CA ALA A 92 3.15 10.49 -23.55
C ALA A 92 2.20 11.61 -24.04
N ALA A 93 1.37 12.18 -23.15
CA ALA A 93 0.40 13.22 -23.48
C ALA A 93 1.03 14.49 -24.07
N ILE A 94 2.23 14.87 -23.61
CA ILE A 94 2.97 16.03 -24.13
C ILE A 94 3.93 15.67 -25.27
N MET A 95 3.95 14.39 -25.68
CA MET A 95 4.83 13.84 -26.73
C MET A 95 4.06 13.33 -27.96
N GLY A 96 2.80 13.75 -28.14
CA GLY A 96 2.01 13.47 -29.35
C GLY A 96 0.86 12.48 -29.17
N LEU A 97 0.73 11.81 -28.01
CA LEU A 97 -0.32 10.80 -27.76
C LEU A 97 -1.74 11.35 -28.02
N ARG A 98 -2.02 12.56 -27.54
CA ARG A 98 -3.36 13.17 -27.65
C ARG A 98 -3.74 13.45 -29.10
N GLN A 99 -2.76 13.89 -29.89
CA GLN A 99 -2.91 14.21 -31.30
C GLN A 99 -3.08 12.93 -32.13
N ASP A 100 -2.21 11.93 -31.93
CA ASP A 100 -2.22 10.68 -32.69
C ASP A 100 -3.49 9.86 -32.46
N LEU A 101 -4.02 9.86 -31.23
CA LEU A 101 -5.27 9.18 -30.89
C LEU A 101 -6.53 10.04 -31.04
N ASN A 102 -6.39 11.27 -31.57
CA ASN A 102 -7.49 12.22 -31.77
C ASN A 102 -8.37 12.42 -30.52
N MET A 103 -7.74 12.53 -29.35
CA MET A 103 -8.46 12.69 -28.08
C MET A 103 -9.12 14.07 -27.99
N LYS A 104 -10.38 14.12 -27.59
CA LYS A 104 -11.20 15.33 -27.42
C LYS A 104 -11.97 15.28 -26.11
N GLY A 105 -12.29 16.41 -25.49
CA GLY A 105 -13.12 16.42 -24.28
C GLY A 105 -12.43 15.72 -23.11
N ASP A 106 -13.18 14.83 -22.48
CA ASP A 106 -12.77 14.00 -21.34
C ASP A 106 -12.03 12.72 -21.75
N MET A 107 -11.79 12.50 -23.06
CA MET A 107 -11.17 11.28 -23.56
C MET A 107 -9.82 10.99 -22.91
N TYR A 108 -9.00 12.02 -22.68
CA TYR A 108 -7.72 11.87 -21.98
C TYR A 108 -7.92 11.56 -20.49
N SER A 109 -8.84 12.26 -19.80
CA SER A 109 -9.15 11.99 -18.39
C SER A 109 -9.59 10.53 -18.17
N TRP A 110 -10.36 9.97 -19.11
CA TRP A 110 -10.76 8.56 -19.07
C TRP A 110 -9.61 7.57 -19.18
N THR A 111 -8.48 7.93 -19.81
CA THR A 111 -7.31 7.03 -19.85
C THR A 111 -6.72 6.77 -18.47
N GLY A 112 -6.76 7.76 -17.58
CA GLY A 112 -6.39 7.62 -16.16
C GLY A 112 -7.47 6.91 -15.34
N SER A 113 -8.74 7.29 -15.51
CA SER A 113 -9.85 6.70 -14.75
C SER A 113 -10.12 5.24 -15.10
N ALA A 114 -9.98 4.83 -16.36
CA ALA A 114 -10.20 3.45 -16.81
C ALA A 114 -9.24 2.46 -16.14
N PHE A 115 -7.99 2.88 -15.90
CA PHE A 115 -7.02 2.09 -15.15
C PHE A 115 -7.54 1.77 -13.73
N TYR A 116 -8.00 2.78 -12.99
CA TYR A 116 -8.51 2.57 -11.63
C TYR A 116 -9.86 1.85 -11.58
N LEU A 117 -10.65 1.90 -12.66
CA LEU A 117 -11.86 1.08 -12.80
C LEU A 117 -11.51 -0.41 -12.90
N GLY A 118 -10.52 -0.76 -13.73
CA GLY A 118 -10.02 -2.13 -13.83
C GLY A 118 -9.42 -2.61 -12.51
N TYR A 119 -8.64 -1.74 -11.84
CA TYR A 119 -8.10 -2.02 -10.52
C TYR A 119 -9.21 -2.36 -9.53
N LEU A 120 -10.22 -1.51 -9.39
CA LEU A 120 -11.31 -1.67 -8.42
C LEU A 120 -12.08 -2.99 -8.61
N VAL A 121 -12.35 -3.39 -9.85
CA VAL A 121 -13.13 -4.60 -10.15
C VAL A 121 -12.33 -5.87 -9.86
N PHE A 122 -11.04 -5.88 -10.19
CA PHE A 122 -10.19 -7.08 -10.10
C PHE A 122 -9.40 -7.21 -8.81
N GLU A 123 -9.41 -6.19 -7.95
CA GLU A 123 -8.75 -6.21 -6.66
C GLU A 123 -9.20 -7.40 -5.79
N LEU A 124 -10.51 -7.59 -5.62
CA LEU A 124 -11.06 -8.68 -4.82
C LEU A 124 -10.80 -10.08 -5.44
N PRO A 125 -11.08 -10.30 -6.74
CA PRO A 125 -10.69 -11.55 -7.41
C PRO A 125 -9.22 -11.90 -7.30
N PHE A 126 -8.31 -10.94 -7.50
CA PHE A 126 -6.87 -11.22 -7.48
C PHE A 126 -6.32 -11.36 -6.06
N ALA A 127 -6.84 -10.61 -5.09
CA ALA A 127 -6.56 -10.85 -3.67
C ALA A 127 -6.96 -12.28 -3.25
N TYR A 128 -8.08 -12.80 -3.76
CA TYR A 128 -8.49 -14.18 -3.52
C TYR A 128 -7.52 -15.20 -4.17
N THR A 129 -7.08 -14.95 -5.40
CA THR A 129 -6.10 -15.82 -6.08
C THR A 129 -4.77 -15.86 -5.31
N LEU A 130 -4.30 -14.72 -4.79
CA LEU A 130 -3.08 -14.64 -3.97
C LEU A 130 -3.15 -15.47 -2.69
N GLN A 131 -4.34 -15.72 -2.15
CA GLN A 131 -4.51 -16.58 -0.97
C GLN A 131 -4.53 -18.08 -1.31
N ARG A 132 -4.78 -18.45 -2.57
CA ARG A 132 -4.92 -19.84 -3.01
C ARG A 132 -3.68 -20.40 -3.70
N PHE A 133 -2.91 -19.54 -4.35
CA PHE A 133 -1.74 -19.93 -5.13
C PHE A 133 -0.46 -19.42 -4.48
N PRO A 134 0.71 -19.97 -4.84
CA PRO A 134 1.99 -19.43 -4.41
C PRO A 134 2.11 -17.94 -4.81
N VAL A 135 2.21 -17.07 -3.80
CA VAL A 135 2.05 -15.61 -3.92
C VAL A 135 3.04 -15.01 -4.91
N VAL A 136 4.30 -15.41 -4.84
CA VAL A 136 5.36 -14.86 -5.70
C VAL A 136 5.19 -15.36 -7.13
N SER A 137 4.87 -16.64 -7.32
CA SER A 137 4.68 -17.20 -8.66
C SER A 137 3.52 -16.54 -9.41
N ILE A 138 2.38 -16.34 -8.73
CA ILE A 138 1.21 -15.75 -9.36
C ILE A 138 1.37 -14.23 -9.59
N VAL A 139 1.97 -13.49 -8.64
CA VAL A 139 2.20 -12.05 -8.84
C VAL A 139 3.21 -11.81 -9.96
N SER A 140 4.25 -12.63 -10.09
CA SER A 140 5.18 -12.56 -11.22
C SER A 140 4.51 -12.78 -12.56
N LEU A 141 3.58 -13.74 -12.65
CA LEU A 141 2.79 -13.95 -13.86
C LEU A 141 1.96 -12.70 -14.20
N TYR A 142 1.31 -12.11 -13.21
CA TYR A 142 0.54 -10.88 -13.40
C TYR A 142 1.44 -9.70 -13.83
N ILE A 143 2.64 -9.57 -13.28
CA ILE A 143 3.62 -8.54 -13.67
C ILE A 143 4.07 -8.72 -15.12
N VAL A 144 4.31 -9.97 -15.57
CA VAL A 144 4.69 -10.23 -16.97
C VAL A 144 3.54 -9.89 -17.92
N ILE A 145 2.30 -10.29 -17.59
CA ILE A 145 1.12 -9.93 -18.40
C ILE A 145 0.93 -8.41 -18.44
N TRP A 146 1.08 -7.74 -17.30
CA TRP A 146 1.05 -6.28 -17.18
C TRP A 146 2.07 -5.63 -18.12
N GLY A 147 3.34 -6.07 -18.11
CA GLY A 147 4.36 -5.53 -19.01
C GLY A 147 4.07 -5.80 -20.50
N ILE A 148 3.48 -6.94 -20.85
CA ILE A 148 3.02 -7.24 -22.23
C ILE A 148 1.91 -6.27 -22.65
N LEU A 149 0.90 -6.07 -21.78
CA LEU A 149 -0.18 -5.11 -22.04
C LEU A 149 0.36 -3.70 -22.24
N LEU A 150 1.41 -3.34 -21.50
CA LEU A 150 2.05 -2.03 -21.66
C LEU A 150 2.70 -1.88 -23.04
N CYS A 151 3.47 -2.87 -23.50
CA CYS A 151 4.03 -2.87 -24.86
C CYS A 151 2.95 -2.77 -25.95
N LEU A 152 1.78 -3.38 -25.76
CA LEU A 152 0.67 -3.34 -26.71
C LEU A 152 0.03 -1.94 -26.85
N HIS A 153 0.24 -1.02 -25.91
CA HIS A 153 -0.28 0.36 -26.04
C HIS A 153 0.30 1.10 -27.25
N ALA A 154 1.51 0.73 -27.68
CA ALA A 154 2.16 1.33 -28.84
C ALA A 154 1.40 1.13 -30.16
N THR A 155 0.55 0.10 -30.26
CA THR A 155 -0.20 -0.24 -31.49
C THR A 155 -1.68 0.10 -31.40
N ALA A 156 -2.15 0.60 -30.26
CA ALA A 156 -3.56 0.76 -29.99
C ALA A 156 -4.13 2.05 -30.57
N ASN A 157 -5.37 1.97 -31.09
CA ASN A 157 -6.23 3.15 -31.30
C ASN A 157 -6.92 3.54 -29.97
N TYR A 158 -7.66 4.65 -29.93
CA TYR A 158 -8.25 5.12 -28.66
C TYR A 158 -9.10 4.07 -27.91
N PRO A 159 -10.07 3.36 -28.53
CA PRO A 159 -10.81 2.32 -27.83
C PRO A 159 -9.92 1.18 -27.32
N GLY A 160 -8.96 0.75 -28.14
CA GLY A 160 -7.97 -0.26 -27.74
C GLY A 160 -7.10 0.23 -26.57
N PHE A 161 -6.73 1.51 -26.56
CA PHE A 161 -5.94 2.13 -25.52
C PHE A 161 -6.70 2.12 -24.18
N ILE A 162 -7.99 2.47 -24.18
CA ILE A 162 -8.84 2.38 -22.98
C ILE A 162 -9.01 0.93 -22.49
N ALA A 163 -9.18 -0.03 -23.41
CA ALA A 163 -9.29 -1.44 -23.05
C ALA A 163 -7.99 -1.96 -22.40
N LEU A 164 -6.83 -1.66 -23.02
CA LEU A 164 -5.52 -2.00 -22.47
C LEU A 164 -5.29 -1.35 -21.12
N ARG A 165 -5.67 -0.07 -20.94
CA ARG A 165 -5.61 0.64 -19.65
C ARG A 165 -6.42 -0.03 -18.56
N THR A 166 -7.63 -0.47 -18.89
CA THR A 166 -8.50 -1.17 -17.94
C THR A 166 -7.89 -2.51 -17.53
N LEU A 167 -7.38 -3.28 -18.49
CA LEU A 167 -6.71 -4.56 -18.20
C LEU A 167 -5.41 -4.36 -17.41
N LEU A 168 -4.63 -3.33 -17.73
CA LEU A 168 -3.43 -2.94 -17.00
C LEU A 168 -3.73 -2.75 -15.51
N GLY A 169 -4.77 -1.95 -15.20
CA GLY A 169 -5.20 -1.72 -13.83
C GLY A 169 -5.69 -2.98 -13.12
N ALA A 170 -6.34 -3.89 -13.85
CA ALA A 170 -6.73 -5.19 -13.30
C ALA A 170 -5.51 -5.98 -12.81
N PHE A 171 -4.49 -6.20 -13.65
CA PHE A 171 -3.29 -6.96 -13.27
C PHE A 171 -2.45 -6.27 -12.19
N GLU A 172 -2.37 -4.93 -12.24
CA GLU A 172 -1.61 -4.17 -11.25
C GLU A 172 -2.24 -4.21 -9.84
N SER A 173 -3.56 -4.42 -9.73
CA SER A 173 -4.28 -4.49 -8.44
C SER A 173 -3.75 -5.56 -7.48
N SER A 174 -3.09 -6.59 -8.02
CA SER A 174 -2.52 -7.70 -7.25
C SER A 174 -1.20 -7.36 -6.54
N VAL A 175 -0.46 -6.36 -7.02
CA VAL A 175 0.94 -6.11 -6.60
C VAL A 175 1.01 -5.67 -5.14
N THR A 176 0.20 -4.69 -4.75
CA THR A 176 0.18 -4.16 -3.38
C THR A 176 -0.18 -5.23 -2.34
N PRO A 177 -1.29 -5.99 -2.46
CA PRO A 177 -1.61 -7.04 -1.50
C PRO A 177 -0.58 -8.18 -1.51
N ALA A 178 -0.04 -8.56 -2.67
CA ALA A 178 1.02 -9.57 -2.75
C ALA A 178 2.25 -9.14 -1.95
N PHE A 179 2.66 -7.88 -2.05
CA PHE A 179 3.85 -7.39 -1.35
C PHE A 179 3.63 -7.22 0.14
N VAL A 180 2.40 -6.92 0.58
CA VAL A 180 2.05 -6.96 2.00
C VAL A 180 2.20 -8.38 2.54
N ILE A 181 1.73 -9.40 1.80
CA ILE A 181 1.87 -10.82 2.18
C ILE A 181 3.35 -11.22 2.21
N VAL A 182 4.10 -10.92 1.15
CA VAL A 182 5.55 -11.23 1.07
C VAL A 182 6.29 -10.54 2.21
N THR A 183 6.03 -9.26 2.47
CA THR A 183 6.70 -8.55 3.59
C THR A 183 6.36 -9.20 4.94
N ALA A 184 5.12 -9.62 5.16
CA ALA A 184 4.73 -10.32 6.38
C ALA A 184 5.39 -11.71 6.51
N GLN A 185 5.76 -12.35 5.40
CA GLN A 185 6.45 -13.65 5.37
C GLN A 185 7.95 -13.57 5.65
N TRP A 186 8.57 -12.39 5.61
CA TRP A 186 10.03 -12.25 5.74
C TRP A 186 10.46 -11.39 6.94
N TYR A 187 9.58 -10.53 7.46
CA TYR A 187 9.93 -9.51 8.45
C TYR A 187 9.10 -9.60 9.74
N LYS A 188 9.69 -9.17 10.85
CA LYS A 188 8.98 -9.01 12.14
C LYS A 188 8.00 -7.84 12.07
N LYS A 189 6.94 -7.86 12.90
CA LYS A 189 5.89 -6.82 12.95
C LYS A 189 6.46 -5.40 13.12
N GLU A 190 7.50 -5.26 13.94
CA GLU A 190 8.22 -4.00 14.17
C GLU A 190 9.06 -3.54 12.98
N GLU A 191 9.50 -4.48 12.13
CA GLU A 191 10.36 -4.24 10.98
C GLU A 191 9.56 -3.84 9.72
N VAL A 192 8.32 -4.32 9.60
CA VAL A 192 7.44 -4.13 8.42
C VAL A 192 7.30 -2.65 8.06
N PHE A 193 7.02 -1.78 9.03
CA PHE A 193 6.75 -0.36 8.75
C PHE A 193 7.90 0.33 8.01
N LEU A 194 9.13 0.11 8.45
CA LEU A 194 10.32 0.73 7.84
C LEU A 194 10.52 0.24 6.40
N ARG A 195 10.30 -1.06 6.14
CA ARG A 195 10.44 -1.64 4.81
C ARG A 195 9.33 -1.16 3.89
N THR A 196 8.10 -1.07 4.39
CA THR A 196 6.97 -0.45 3.70
C THR A 196 7.27 0.96 3.27
N ALA A 197 7.79 1.79 4.17
CA ALA A 197 8.20 3.15 3.82
C ALA A 197 9.32 3.18 2.76
N MET A 198 10.27 2.23 2.84
CA MET A 198 11.39 2.16 1.90
C MET A 198 10.91 1.81 0.48
N TRP A 199 10.13 0.74 0.29
CA TRP A 199 9.68 0.41 -1.07
C TRP A 199 8.67 1.42 -1.63
N PHE A 200 7.85 2.07 -0.80
CA PHE A 200 7.01 3.18 -1.26
C PHE A 200 7.84 4.39 -1.73
N SER A 201 8.96 4.70 -1.07
CA SER A 201 9.82 5.83 -1.46
C SER A 201 10.40 5.67 -2.87
N PHE A 202 10.47 4.45 -3.39
CA PHE A 202 10.96 4.18 -4.75
C PHE A 202 9.98 4.63 -5.84
N ASN A 203 8.74 5.00 -5.51
CA ASN A 203 7.87 5.73 -6.44
C ASN A 203 8.55 6.99 -6.97
N GLY A 204 9.18 7.77 -6.09
CA GLY A 204 9.94 8.96 -6.49
C GLY A 204 11.13 8.62 -7.41
N LEU A 205 11.77 7.46 -7.23
CA LEU A 205 12.79 6.96 -8.16
C LEU A 205 12.17 6.61 -9.52
N GLY A 206 10.98 6.01 -9.53
CA GLY A 206 10.20 5.77 -10.74
C GLY A 206 9.89 7.05 -11.52
N LEU A 207 9.56 8.14 -10.83
CA LEU A 207 9.38 9.46 -11.42
C LEU A 207 10.68 10.01 -12.04
N ILE A 208 11.82 9.89 -11.34
CA ILE A 208 13.14 10.31 -11.85
C ILE A 208 13.55 9.52 -13.09
N LEU A 209 13.44 8.18 -13.04
CA LEU A 209 13.83 7.30 -14.14
C LEU A 209 12.88 7.45 -15.34
N GLY A 210 11.57 7.49 -15.09
CA GLY A 210 10.55 7.61 -16.13
C GLY A 210 10.59 8.94 -16.86
N ALA A 211 10.53 10.06 -16.12
CA ALA A 211 10.52 11.39 -16.73
C ALA A 211 11.91 11.77 -17.28
N GLY A 212 12.94 11.58 -16.47
CA GLY A 212 14.30 12.06 -16.75
C GLY A 212 15.11 11.09 -17.61
N ALA A 213 15.27 9.84 -17.18
CA ALA A 213 16.16 8.92 -17.89
C ALA A 213 15.54 8.39 -19.19
N ILE A 214 14.23 8.12 -19.21
CA ILE A 214 13.56 7.54 -20.38
C ILE A 214 12.93 8.63 -21.24
N SER A 215 11.91 9.33 -20.73
CA SER A 215 11.08 10.21 -21.55
C SER A 215 11.84 11.41 -22.11
N TYR A 216 12.68 12.07 -21.29
CA TYR A 216 13.48 13.20 -21.77
C TYR A 216 14.46 12.79 -22.87
N ASN A 217 15.20 11.68 -22.71
CA ASN A 217 16.16 11.23 -23.71
C ASN A 217 15.47 10.78 -25.02
N LEU A 218 14.30 10.14 -24.92
CA LEU A 218 13.49 9.81 -26.10
C LEU A 218 13.02 11.06 -26.84
N HIS A 219 12.64 12.11 -26.12
CA HIS A 219 12.24 13.38 -26.71
C HIS A 219 13.43 14.11 -27.36
N ASP A 220 14.59 14.16 -26.69
CA ASP A 220 15.80 14.83 -27.17
C ASP A 220 16.35 14.19 -28.45
N ASN A 221 16.15 12.88 -28.62
CA ASN A 221 16.61 12.09 -29.76
C ASN A 221 15.47 11.67 -30.70
N ILE A 222 14.37 12.42 -30.76
CA ILE A 222 13.16 12.04 -31.50
C ILE A 222 13.43 11.70 -32.98
N ASP A 223 14.36 12.41 -33.62
CA ASP A 223 14.72 12.22 -35.04
C ASP A 223 15.55 10.96 -35.29
N SER A 224 16.09 10.33 -34.24
CA SER A 224 16.92 9.14 -34.32
C SER A 224 16.11 7.84 -34.43
N TYR A 225 14.78 7.89 -34.26
CA TYR A 225 13.93 6.71 -34.16
C TYR A 225 12.89 6.65 -35.28
N GLY A 226 12.61 5.44 -35.79
CA GLY A 226 11.55 5.21 -36.79
C GLY A 226 10.13 5.06 -36.21
N ILE A 227 9.97 5.26 -34.89
CA ILE A 227 8.71 5.08 -34.15
C ILE A 227 8.46 6.35 -33.33
N GLU A 228 7.20 6.76 -33.18
CA GLU A 228 6.85 7.94 -32.39
C GLU A 228 7.32 7.80 -30.93
N ALA A 229 7.90 8.86 -30.38
CA ALA A 229 8.56 8.81 -29.07
C ALA A 229 7.62 8.40 -27.92
N TRP A 230 6.33 8.77 -27.98
CA TRP A 230 5.36 8.37 -26.95
C TRP A 230 5.09 6.86 -26.94
N LYS A 231 5.16 6.18 -28.09
CA LYS A 231 5.02 4.71 -28.17
C LYS A 231 6.22 4.01 -27.56
N LEU A 232 7.42 4.57 -27.74
CA LEU A 232 8.65 4.04 -27.16
C LEU A 232 8.64 4.07 -25.62
N ILE A 233 7.99 5.07 -25.00
CA ILE A 233 7.82 5.13 -23.54
C ILE A 233 7.12 3.86 -23.03
N PHE A 234 6.02 3.46 -23.69
CA PHE A 234 5.26 2.27 -23.32
C PHE A 234 6.04 0.98 -23.58
N ILE A 235 6.76 0.89 -24.71
CA ILE A 235 7.56 -0.29 -25.05
C ILE A 235 8.71 -0.49 -24.04
N ILE A 236 9.49 0.56 -23.76
CA ILE A 236 10.65 0.47 -22.86
C ILE A 236 10.19 0.13 -21.44
N THR A 237 9.17 0.82 -20.94
CA THR A 237 8.61 0.55 -19.60
C THR A 237 8.04 -0.87 -19.52
N GLY A 238 7.37 -1.35 -20.58
CA GLY A 238 6.81 -2.70 -20.63
C GLY A 238 7.87 -3.79 -20.63
N VAL A 239 8.95 -3.61 -21.40
CA VAL A 239 10.09 -4.54 -21.44
C VAL A 239 10.79 -4.62 -20.08
N ILE A 240 11.04 -3.47 -19.42
CA ILE A 240 11.60 -3.44 -18.06
C ILE A 240 10.70 -4.21 -17.09
N THR A 241 9.38 -4.00 -17.19
CA THR A 241 8.38 -4.68 -16.35
C THR A 241 8.40 -6.20 -16.55
N ILE A 242 8.46 -6.67 -17.81
CA ILE A 242 8.54 -8.10 -18.14
C ILE A 242 9.81 -8.72 -17.54
N VAL A 243 10.97 -8.09 -17.77
CA VAL A 243 12.26 -8.57 -17.25
C VAL A 243 12.22 -8.64 -15.72
N LEU A 244 11.64 -7.64 -15.07
CA LEU A 244 11.53 -7.61 -13.63
C LEU A 244 10.55 -8.64 -13.06
N GLY A 245 9.42 -8.89 -13.73
CA GLY A 245 8.49 -9.96 -13.37
C GLY A 245 9.14 -11.35 -13.43
N ILE A 246 9.94 -11.60 -14.48
CA ILE A 246 10.75 -12.82 -14.62
C ILE A 246 11.83 -12.89 -13.53
N ALA A 247 12.52 -11.77 -13.26
CA ALA A 247 13.55 -11.72 -12.23
C ALA A 247 12.98 -12.01 -10.83
N ILE A 248 11.81 -11.46 -10.49
CA ILE A 248 11.11 -11.75 -9.23
C ILE A 248 10.75 -13.23 -9.14
N TYR A 249 10.25 -13.82 -10.23
CA TYR A 249 9.88 -15.24 -10.27
C TYR A 249 11.08 -16.17 -9.98
N LEU A 250 12.24 -15.83 -10.53
CA LEU A 250 13.46 -16.63 -10.41
C LEU A 250 14.21 -16.38 -9.10
N HIS A 251 14.12 -15.16 -8.54
CA HIS A 251 14.96 -14.73 -7.42
C HIS A 251 14.25 -14.81 -6.06
N ILE A 252 12.97 -14.43 -5.99
CA ILE A 252 12.21 -14.38 -4.74
C ILE A 252 11.53 -15.74 -4.53
N PRO A 253 11.83 -16.49 -3.46
CA PRO A 253 11.17 -17.75 -3.17
C PRO A 253 9.77 -17.52 -2.57
N ASN A 254 8.84 -18.46 -2.80
CA ASN A 254 7.48 -18.37 -2.27
C ASN A 254 7.41 -18.59 -0.75
N LYS A 255 8.35 -19.35 -0.20
CA LYS A 255 8.45 -19.64 1.24
C LYS A 255 9.88 -19.38 1.73
N PRO A 256 10.07 -18.89 2.96
CA PRO A 256 11.40 -18.75 3.55
C PRO A 256 12.20 -20.07 3.62
N THR A 257 11.51 -21.21 3.72
CA THR A 257 12.14 -22.55 3.71
C THR A 257 12.72 -22.94 2.34
N GLU A 258 12.25 -22.33 1.26
CA GLU A 258 12.71 -22.55 -0.12
C GLU A 258 13.82 -21.55 -0.51
N ALA A 259 14.27 -20.71 0.43
CA ALA A 259 15.25 -19.67 0.15
C ALA A 259 16.61 -20.22 -0.26
N TRP A 260 17.00 -19.99 -1.52
CA TRP A 260 18.28 -20.45 -2.07
C TRP A 260 19.50 -19.69 -1.51
N PHE A 261 19.30 -18.48 -1.00
CA PHE A 261 20.36 -17.65 -0.41
C PHE A 261 20.55 -17.89 1.10
N LEU A 262 19.71 -18.71 1.75
CA LEU A 262 19.80 -19.03 3.17
C LEU A 262 20.30 -20.46 3.40
N ASP A 263 21.15 -20.65 4.40
CA ASP A 263 21.55 -21.98 4.87
C ASP A 263 20.43 -22.64 5.69
N GLU A 264 20.44 -23.96 5.86
CA GLU A 264 19.39 -24.68 6.61
C GLU A 264 19.19 -24.14 8.04
N THR A 265 20.26 -23.79 8.74
CA THR A 265 20.18 -23.15 10.07
C THR A 265 19.55 -21.76 9.99
N GLU A 266 19.90 -20.96 8.99
CA GLU A 266 19.32 -19.62 8.79
C GLU A 266 17.83 -19.71 8.45
N LYS A 267 17.41 -20.67 7.62
CA LYS A 267 15.99 -20.91 7.31
C LYS A 267 15.18 -21.19 8.56
N ARG A 268 15.67 -22.07 9.45
CA ARG A 268 15.03 -22.36 10.74
C ARG A 268 14.92 -21.10 11.61
N LEU A 269 15.98 -20.29 11.67
CA LEU A 269 15.97 -19.03 12.41
C LEU A 269 14.99 -18.01 11.83
N VAL A 270 14.83 -17.93 10.49
CA VAL A 270 13.81 -17.06 9.87
C VAL A 270 12.40 -17.50 10.27
N VAL A 271 12.11 -18.81 10.22
CA VAL A 271 10.80 -19.33 10.62
C VAL A 271 10.51 -19.01 12.10
N GLU A 272 11.48 -19.20 12.99
CA GLU A 272 11.32 -18.88 14.42
C GLU A 272 11.13 -17.37 14.67
N ARG A 273 11.84 -16.51 13.93
CA ARG A 273 11.64 -15.05 14.00
C ARG A 273 10.22 -14.63 13.63
N ILE A 274 9.65 -15.24 12.59
CA ILE A 274 8.32 -14.89 12.10
C ILE A 274 7.24 -15.46 13.02
N ARG A 275 7.49 -16.60 13.69
CA ARG A 275 6.60 -17.17 14.70
C ARG A 275 6.29 -16.18 15.83
N ALA A 276 7.31 -15.42 16.26
CA ALA A 276 7.16 -14.38 17.28
C ALA A 276 6.18 -13.26 16.90
N ASN A 277 5.83 -13.12 15.61
CA ASN A 277 4.83 -12.14 15.20
C ASN A 277 3.42 -12.43 15.76
N GLN A 278 3.16 -13.65 16.27
CA GLN A 278 1.85 -14.12 16.76
C GLN A 278 0.68 -13.74 15.84
N GLN A 279 0.98 -13.46 14.57
CA GLN A 279 -0.02 -13.43 13.52
C GLN A 279 -0.27 -14.89 13.21
N GLY A 280 -0.95 -15.59 14.13
CA GLY A 280 -1.55 -16.87 13.80
C GLY A 280 -2.22 -16.72 12.45
N PHE A 281 -2.10 -17.72 11.58
CA PHE A 281 -2.83 -17.73 10.32
C PHE A 281 -4.29 -17.46 10.67
N GLY A 282 -4.72 -16.22 10.44
CA GLY A 282 -5.95 -15.71 11.02
C GLY A 282 -7.08 -16.68 10.68
N SER A 283 -8.00 -16.89 11.63
CA SER A 283 -9.09 -17.85 11.46
C SER A 283 -9.64 -17.78 10.03
N LYS A 284 -9.39 -18.80 9.20
CA LYS A 284 -9.86 -18.84 7.79
C LYS A 284 -11.39 -18.79 7.70
N HIS A 285 -12.08 -18.83 8.84
CA HIS A 285 -13.52 -18.76 8.96
C HIS A 285 -14.02 -17.32 8.94
N PHE A 286 -14.91 -17.09 7.99
CA PHE A 286 -15.64 -15.85 7.86
C PHE A 286 -16.66 -15.70 8.99
N LYS A 287 -16.51 -14.67 9.82
CA LYS A 287 -17.40 -14.37 10.96
C LYS A 287 -18.38 -13.25 10.58
N LYS A 288 -19.65 -13.60 10.38
CA LYS A 288 -20.71 -12.64 9.98
C LYS A 288 -20.88 -11.46 10.96
N TYR A 289 -20.65 -11.68 12.26
CA TYR A 289 -20.73 -10.59 13.24
C TYR A 289 -19.59 -9.57 13.06
N GLN A 290 -18.37 -10.03 12.80
CA GLN A 290 -17.22 -9.16 12.51
C GLN A 290 -17.41 -8.39 11.19
N LEU A 291 -18.09 -8.99 10.19
CA LEU A 291 -18.51 -8.27 8.98
C LEU A 291 -19.43 -7.09 9.33
N MET A 292 -20.49 -7.34 10.11
CA MET A 292 -21.44 -6.29 10.49
C MET A 292 -20.77 -5.21 11.34
N GLU A 293 -19.84 -5.60 12.22
CA GLU A 293 -19.03 -4.64 12.97
C GLU A 293 -18.14 -3.80 12.05
N ALA A 294 -17.50 -4.41 11.05
CA ALA A 294 -16.67 -3.69 10.09
C ALA A 294 -17.47 -2.64 9.31
N LEU A 295 -18.65 -3.01 8.81
CA LEU A 295 -19.52 -2.13 8.03
C LEU A 295 -20.13 -0.99 8.86
N THR A 296 -20.22 -1.14 10.18
CA THR A 296 -20.78 -0.13 11.09
C THR A 296 -19.71 0.63 11.89
N ASP A 297 -18.42 0.32 11.70
CA ASP A 297 -17.34 0.99 12.41
C ASP A 297 -17.03 2.34 11.78
N ALA A 298 -17.36 3.43 12.50
CA ALA A 298 -17.04 4.79 12.11
C ALA A 298 -15.54 4.98 11.82
N LYS A 299 -14.63 4.27 12.51
CA LYS A 299 -13.19 4.38 12.28
C LYS A 299 -12.79 3.90 10.89
N ILE A 300 -13.36 2.79 10.41
CA ILE A 300 -13.09 2.24 9.07
C ILE A 300 -13.56 3.23 8.01
N TRP A 301 -14.76 3.80 8.18
CA TRP A 301 -15.27 4.81 7.26
C TRP A 301 -14.47 6.12 7.29
N LEU A 302 -13.96 6.55 8.44
CA LEU A 302 -13.08 7.70 8.51
C LEU A 302 -11.76 7.46 7.77
N PHE A 303 -11.15 6.28 7.92
CA PHE A 303 -9.97 5.90 7.14
C PHE A 303 -10.28 5.87 5.63
N PHE A 304 -11.45 5.36 5.24
CA PHE A 304 -11.95 5.41 3.86
C PHE A 304 -12.02 6.84 3.33
N PHE A 305 -12.60 7.78 4.08
CA PHE A 305 -12.71 9.16 3.62
C PHE A 305 -11.36 9.91 3.59
N VAL A 306 -10.45 9.62 4.53
CA VAL A 306 -9.07 10.13 4.47
C VAL A 306 -8.38 9.67 3.18
N ILE A 307 -8.40 8.35 2.90
CA ILE A 307 -7.70 7.82 1.74
C ILE A 307 -8.35 8.24 0.42
N LEU A 308 -9.69 8.29 0.36
CA LEU A 308 -10.43 8.80 -0.79
C LEU A 308 -10.02 10.24 -1.13
N SER A 309 -10.11 11.13 -0.15
CA SER A 309 -9.84 12.56 -0.35
C SER A 309 -8.36 12.87 -0.59
N ALA A 310 -7.44 12.13 0.04
CA ALA A 310 -6.00 12.27 -0.20
C ALA A 310 -5.57 11.79 -1.60
N ASN A 311 -6.29 10.84 -2.20
CA ASN A 311 -5.94 10.28 -3.51
C ASN A 311 -6.54 11.00 -4.72
N ILE A 312 -7.53 11.88 -4.52
CA ILE A 312 -8.04 12.74 -5.60
C ILE A 312 -6.92 13.62 -6.19
N PRO A 313 -6.13 14.36 -5.37
CA PRO A 313 -4.94 15.06 -5.85
C PRO A 313 -3.92 14.16 -6.53
N ASN A 314 -3.68 12.96 -5.99
CA ASN A 314 -2.72 12.01 -6.55
C ASN A 314 -3.12 11.59 -7.97
N GLY A 315 -4.34 11.07 -8.16
CA GLY A 315 -4.82 10.64 -9.48
C GLY A 315 -4.82 11.75 -10.52
N GLY A 316 -5.11 12.99 -10.10
CA GLY A 316 -5.03 14.18 -10.94
C GLY A 316 -3.61 14.49 -11.40
N LEU A 317 -2.66 14.65 -10.47
CA LEU A 317 -1.27 14.99 -10.79
C LEU A 317 -0.53 13.87 -11.52
N THR A 318 -0.81 12.61 -11.22
CA THR A 318 -0.17 11.48 -11.91
C THR A 318 -0.52 11.45 -13.41
N ASN A 319 -1.71 11.93 -13.81
CA ASN A 319 -2.12 11.96 -15.21
C ASN A 319 -1.86 13.31 -15.89
N PHE A 320 -2.01 14.43 -15.17
CA PHE A 320 -1.91 15.78 -15.73
C PHE A 320 -0.61 16.51 -15.37
N GLY A 321 0.31 15.91 -14.61
CA GLY A 321 1.52 16.59 -14.13
C GLY A 321 2.39 17.17 -15.25
N SER A 322 2.68 16.38 -16.29
CA SER A 322 3.42 16.85 -17.46
C SER A 322 2.65 17.91 -18.25
N ILE A 323 1.34 17.73 -18.39
CA ILE A 323 0.44 18.66 -19.08
C ILE A 323 0.44 20.01 -18.34
N LEU A 324 0.37 19.99 -17.02
CA LEU A 324 0.40 21.19 -16.18
C LEU A 324 1.72 21.94 -16.38
N LEU A 325 2.85 21.25 -16.32
CA LEU A 325 4.17 21.87 -16.54
C LEU A 325 4.34 22.41 -17.98
N ASN A 326 3.80 21.73 -18.98
CA ASN A 326 3.90 22.16 -20.36
C ASN A 326 2.93 23.32 -20.68
N GLU A 327 1.63 23.12 -20.43
CA GLU A 327 0.57 24.05 -20.82
C GLU A 327 0.39 25.21 -19.83
N SER A 328 0.35 24.94 -18.52
CA SER A 328 0.11 26.00 -17.51
C SER A 328 1.37 26.78 -17.18
N PHE A 329 2.50 26.09 -16.97
CA PHE A 329 3.76 26.75 -16.60
C PHE A 329 4.48 27.30 -17.84
N GLY A 330 4.19 26.77 -19.03
CA GLY A 330 4.76 27.22 -20.31
C GLY A 330 6.17 26.66 -20.56
N TYR A 331 6.54 25.56 -19.92
CA TYR A 331 7.81 24.89 -20.19
C TYR A 331 7.74 24.12 -21.51
N SER A 332 8.87 24.01 -22.21
CA SER A 332 8.95 23.10 -23.37
C SER A 332 8.75 21.65 -22.95
N VAL A 333 8.49 20.75 -23.90
CA VAL A 333 8.31 19.31 -23.62
C VAL A 333 9.53 18.75 -22.88
N GLY A 334 10.74 18.96 -23.42
CA GLY A 334 11.98 18.54 -22.79
C GLY A 334 12.23 19.17 -21.41
N GLN A 335 11.89 20.45 -21.22
CA GLN A 335 12.00 21.10 -19.91
C GLN A 335 11.01 20.53 -18.90
N SER A 336 9.75 20.29 -19.31
CA SER A 336 8.71 19.71 -18.46
C SER A 336 9.12 18.33 -17.93
N LEU A 337 9.71 17.50 -18.78
CA LEU A 337 10.21 16.17 -18.40
C LEU A 337 11.40 16.25 -17.43
N LYS A 338 12.37 17.14 -17.68
CA LYS A 338 13.49 17.39 -16.75
C LYS A 338 13.01 17.89 -15.38
N MET A 339 12.09 18.84 -15.38
CA MET A 339 11.60 19.46 -14.14
C MET A 339 10.86 18.46 -13.24
N GLN A 340 10.27 17.40 -13.80
CA GLN A 340 9.64 16.33 -13.02
C GLN A 340 10.61 15.46 -12.20
N MET A 341 11.91 15.47 -12.52
CA MET A 341 12.91 14.78 -11.71
C MET A 341 13.02 15.37 -10.29
N ILE A 342 12.75 16.68 -10.13
CA ILE A 342 12.84 17.38 -8.85
C ILE A 342 11.79 16.87 -7.84
N PRO A 343 10.48 16.84 -8.16
CA PRO A 343 9.49 16.25 -7.27
C PRO A 343 9.79 14.78 -6.92
N GLY A 344 10.32 13.99 -7.86
CA GLY A 344 10.74 12.61 -7.56
C GLY A 344 11.87 12.54 -6.53
N ALA A 345 12.84 13.44 -6.59
CA ALA A 345 13.89 13.54 -5.59
C ALA A 345 13.34 13.97 -4.22
N VAL A 346 12.38 14.91 -4.21
CA VAL A 346 11.68 15.33 -2.98
C VAL A 346 10.93 14.16 -2.34
N GLU A 347 10.27 13.31 -3.13
CA GLU A 347 9.59 12.13 -2.62
C GLU A 347 10.58 11.11 -2.03
N VAL A 348 11.66 10.77 -2.73
CA VAL A 348 12.66 9.81 -2.23
C VAL A 348 13.30 10.30 -0.93
N VAL A 349 13.84 11.52 -0.94
CA VAL A 349 14.54 12.10 0.22
C VAL A 349 13.56 12.36 1.35
N GLY A 350 12.38 12.88 1.03
CA GLY A 350 11.31 13.13 1.98
C GLY A 350 10.89 11.85 2.70
N CYS A 351 10.45 10.83 1.95
CA CYS A 351 9.94 9.60 2.54
C CYS A 351 10.99 8.88 3.41
N ILE A 352 12.23 8.78 2.94
CA ILE A 352 13.32 8.17 3.73
C ILE A 352 13.66 9.04 4.95
N GLY A 353 13.70 10.36 4.79
CA GLY A 353 13.93 11.30 5.89
C GLY A 353 12.87 11.18 6.98
N PHE A 354 11.59 11.12 6.61
CA PHE A 354 10.49 10.91 7.55
C PHE A 354 10.54 9.54 8.22
N ALA A 355 10.87 8.47 7.47
CA ALA A 355 11.06 7.15 8.05
C ALA A 355 12.21 7.11 9.08
N TYR A 356 13.27 7.89 8.86
CA TYR A 356 14.35 8.08 9.82
C TYR A 356 13.89 8.89 11.05
N LEU A 357 13.17 10.00 10.84
CA LEU A 357 12.66 10.87 11.90
C LEU A 357 11.64 10.16 12.81
N TYR A 358 10.87 9.22 12.26
CA TYR A 358 9.96 8.37 13.02
C TYR A 358 10.64 7.61 14.18
N ARG A 359 11.95 7.32 14.07
CA ARG A 359 12.71 6.68 15.16
C ARG A 359 12.82 7.54 16.41
N PHE A 360 12.77 8.87 16.27
CA PHE A 360 12.86 9.80 17.39
C PHE A 360 11.48 10.14 17.97
N TYR A 361 10.44 10.10 17.15
CA TYR A 361 9.06 10.35 17.58
C TYR A 361 8.11 9.33 16.95
N PRO A 362 7.84 8.20 17.62
CA PRO A 362 7.11 7.06 17.05
C PRO A 362 5.58 7.25 17.14
N ASN A 363 5.07 8.37 16.62
CA ASN A 363 3.64 8.68 16.57
C ASN A 363 3.19 8.86 15.12
N ARG A 364 2.45 7.90 14.59
CA ARG A 364 2.16 7.82 13.14
C ARG A 364 1.16 8.88 12.71
N MET A 365 0.16 9.17 13.54
CA MET A 365 -0.86 10.18 13.24
C MET A 365 -0.28 11.59 13.25
N PHE A 366 0.70 11.88 14.11
CA PHE A 366 1.42 13.15 14.08
C PHE A 366 2.14 13.38 12.75
N TRP A 367 2.85 12.37 12.25
CA TRP A 367 3.56 12.47 10.97
C TRP A 367 2.59 12.56 9.79
N ALA A 368 1.51 11.77 9.78
CA ALA A 368 0.44 11.88 8.79
C ALA A 368 -0.19 13.29 8.77
N PHE A 369 -0.44 13.85 9.96
CA PHE A 369 -1.08 15.16 10.10
C PHE A 369 -0.16 16.28 9.63
N SER A 370 1.11 16.24 10.05
CA SER A 370 2.12 17.25 9.71
C SER A 370 2.44 17.24 8.21
N THR A 371 2.62 16.05 7.62
CA THR A 371 2.88 15.92 6.19
C THR A 371 1.70 16.38 5.33
N ASN A 372 0.47 16.07 5.72
CA ASN A 372 -0.70 16.56 4.99
C ASN A 372 -0.86 18.10 5.11
N CYS A 373 -0.46 18.71 6.23
CA CYS A 373 -0.37 20.18 6.32
C CYS A 373 0.63 20.77 5.31
N PHE A 374 1.82 20.16 5.16
CA PHE A 374 2.78 20.58 4.13
C PHE A 374 2.26 20.37 2.71
N ALA A 375 1.50 19.30 2.48
CA ALA A 375 0.84 19.06 1.20
C ALA A 375 -0.24 20.13 0.90
N ILE A 376 -1.05 20.51 1.89
CA ILE A 376 -2.04 21.60 1.75
C ILE A 376 -1.32 22.91 1.40
N LEU A 377 -0.23 23.23 2.11
CA LEU A 377 0.59 24.40 1.78
C LEU A 377 1.08 24.34 0.33
N GLY A 378 1.60 23.18 -0.10
CA GLY A 378 2.05 22.95 -1.47
C GLY A 378 0.94 23.13 -2.51
N LEU A 379 -0.26 22.61 -2.23
CA LEU A 379 -1.43 22.78 -3.10
C LEU A 379 -1.93 24.22 -3.14
N CYS A 380 -1.90 24.93 -2.01
CA CYS A 380 -2.24 26.36 -1.97
C CYS A 380 -1.27 27.18 -2.82
N LEU A 381 0.03 26.89 -2.73
CA LEU A 381 1.04 27.52 -3.60
C LEU A 381 0.78 27.19 -5.07
N LEU A 382 0.46 25.94 -5.39
CA LEU A 382 0.14 25.52 -6.77
C LEU A 382 -1.14 26.19 -7.31
N ALA A 383 -2.16 26.37 -6.46
CA ALA A 383 -3.48 26.86 -6.85
C ALA A 383 -3.58 28.39 -6.91
N PHE A 384 -2.93 29.09 -5.98
CA PHE A 384 -3.20 30.51 -5.73
C PHE A 384 -1.98 31.43 -5.87
N ALA A 385 -0.76 30.90 -5.96
CA ALA A 385 0.41 31.76 -6.14
C ALA A 385 0.41 32.38 -7.55
N GLU A 386 0.76 33.67 -7.65
CA GLU A 386 0.94 34.35 -8.94
C GLU A 386 2.29 34.00 -9.59
N ASP A 387 3.31 33.77 -8.76
CA ASP A 387 4.66 33.43 -9.22
C ASP A 387 4.77 31.94 -9.61
N LYS A 388 5.30 31.68 -10.82
CA LYS A 388 5.49 30.33 -11.36
C LYS A 388 6.51 29.53 -10.55
N HIS A 389 7.53 30.17 -9.95
CA HIS A 389 8.48 29.46 -9.10
C HIS A 389 7.82 28.98 -7.80
N ALA A 390 6.97 29.81 -7.19
CA ALA A 390 6.16 29.43 -6.04
C ALA A 390 5.18 28.28 -6.38
N GLN A 391 4.51 28.34 -7.54
CA GLN A 391 3.64 27.22 -7.99
C GLN A 391 4.42 25.92 -8.15
N PHE A 392 5.64 25.97 -8.70
CA PHE A 392 6.49 24.79 -8.90
C PHE A 392 7.00 24.24 -7.57
N ALA A 393 7.41 25.10 -6.64
CA ALA A 393 7.74 24.69 -5.28
C ALA A 393 6.55 23.99 -4.61
N GLY A 394 5.34 24.52 -4.82
CA GLY A 394 4.10 23.88 -4.40
C GLY A 394 3.92 22.48 -4.98
N TYR A 395 4.05 22.34 -6.31
CA TYR A 395 4.01 21.04 -7.01
C TYR A 395 5.01 20.02 -6.43
N CYS A 396 6.24 20.45 -6.11
CA CYS A 396 7.24 19.60 -5.47
C CYS A 396 6.83 19.15 -4.07
N LEU A 397 6.30 20.04 -3.23
CA LEU A 397 5.89 19.72 -1.86
C LEU A 397 4.73 18.70 -1.80
N VAL A 398 3.84 18.70 -2.79
CA VAL A 398 2.73 17.74 -2.88
C VAL A 398 3.20 16.30 -3.03
N ASN A 399 4.41 16.07 -3.54
CA ASN A 399 4.98 14.72 -3.66
C ASN A 399 5.39 14.10 -2.31
N LEU A 400 5.16 14.79 -1.19
CA LEU A 400 5.24 14.23 0.17
C LEU A 400 3.93 13.55 0.63
N VAL A 401 2.82 13.72 -0.10
CA VAL A 401 1.51 13.09 0.22
C VAL A 401 1.55 11.56 0.40
N PRO A 402 2.38 10.78 -0.31
CA PRO A 402 2.46 9.32 -0.08
C PRO A 402 2.71 8.93 1.38
N LEU A 403 3.31 9.80 2.18
CA LEU A 403 3.50 9.57 3.62
C LEU A 403 2.19 9.47 4.40
N VAL A 404 1.16 10.20 3.98
CA VAL A 404 -0.20 10.09 4.54
C VAL A 404 -0.76 8.70 4.28
N MET A 405 -0.53 8.14 3.08
CA MET A 405 -0.96 6.78 2.73
C MET A 405 -0.20 5.72 3.54
N ILE A 406 1.12 5.83 3.66
CA ILE A 406 1.95 4.89 4.45
C ILE A 406 1.51 4.90 5.92
N CYS A 407 1.39 6.09 6.51
CA CYS A 407 0.99 6.24 7.91
C CYS A 407 -0.46 5.78 8.12
N GLY A 408 -1.35 6.08 7.18
CA GLY A 408 -2.75 5.64 7.19
C GLY A 408 -2.88 4.13 7.14
N LEU A 409 -2.22 3.46 6.19
CA LEU A 409 -2.22 2.00 6.06
C LEU A 409 -1.64 1.32 7.31
N SER A 410 -0.53 1.84 7.82
CA SER A 410 0.11 1.29 9.03
C SER A 410 -0.75 1.48 10.28
N SER A 411 -1.38 2.65 10.42
CA SER A 411 -2.31 2.94 11.52
C SER A 411 -3.54 2.07 11.42
N PHE A 412 -4.10 1.88 10.23
CA PHE A 412 -5.22 0.99 9.99
C PHE A 412 -4.90 -0.46 10.40
N ALA A 413 -3.76 -0.99 9.92
CA ALA A 413 -3.34 -2.36 10.19
C ALA A 413 -3.08 -2.65 11.68
N SER A 414 -2.77 -1.61 12.47
CA SER A 414 -2.51 -1.72 13.91
C SER A 414 -3.74 -1.46 14.78
N ASN A 415 -4.73 -0.73 14.25
CA ASN A 415 -5.91 -0.27 15.01
C ASN A 415 -7.20 -1.05 14.70
N VAL A 416 -7.15 -2.01 13.77
CA VAL A 416 -8.27 -2.88 13.43
C VAL A 416 -7.87 -4.33 13.68
N THR A 417 -8.54 -4.98 14.64
CA THR A 417 -8.35 -6.40 14.98
C THR A 417 -9.60 -7.22 14.66
N GLY A 418 -9.46 -8.55 14.69
CA GLY A 418 -10.46 -9.49 14.18
C GLY A 418 -10.22 -9.80 12.71
N HIS A 419 -10.03 -11.07 12.37
CA HIS A 419 -9.62 -11.51 11.04
C HIS A 419 -10.58 -11.04 9.94
N THR A 420 -11.89 -11.33 10.09
CA THR A 420 -12.89 -10.92 9.09
C THR A 420 -13.03 -9.41 9.05
N LYS A 421 -12.98 -8.72 10.21
CA LYS A 421 -13.06 -7.26 10.28
C LYS A 421 -11.89 -6.59 9.55
N LYS A 422 -10.67 -7.10 9.75
CA LYS A 422 -9.45 -6.58 9.11
C LYS A 422 -9.46 -6.78 7.60
N VAL A 423 -9.91 -7.94 7.11
CA VAL A 423 -10.03 -8.21 5.68
C VAL A 423 -11.05 -7.27 5.03
N ILE A 424 -12.26 -7.15 5.60
CA ILE A 424 -13.30 -6.26 5.06
C ILE A 424 -12.87 -4.80 5.15
N GLY A 425 -12.27 -4.39 6.26
CA GLY A 425 -11.81 -3.04 6.46
C GLY A 425 -10.66 -2.64 5.52
N ASN A 426 -9.72 -3.55 5.25
CA ASN A 426 -8.68 -3.35 4.22
C ASN A 426 -9.30 -3.20 2.83
N ALA A 427 -10.31 -4.01 2.48
CA ALA A 427 -11.02 -3.88 1.21
C ALA A 427 -11.72 -2.52 1.08
N ILE A 428 -12.40 -2.06 2.13
CA ILE A 428 -13.02 -0.72 2.14
C ILE A 428 -11.94 0.36 1.97
N PHE A 429 -10.81 0.25 2.68
CA PHE A 429 -9.70 1.19 2.55
C PHE A 429 -9.19 1.28 1.10
N LEU A 430 -8.95 0.15 0.46
CA LEU A 430 -8.44 0.09 -0.92
C LEU A 430 -9.48 0.57 -1.94
N ILE A 431 -10.77 0.29 -1.74
CA ILE A 431 -11.85 0.91 -2.56
C ILE A 431 -11.76 2.44 -2.49
N GLY A 432 -11.50 3.01 -1.32
CA GLY A 432 -11.31 4.47 -1.18
C GLY A 432 -10.11 4.98 -1.98
N TYR A 433 -8.99 4.26 -1.95
CA TYR A 433 -7.81 4.54 -2.77
C TYR A 433 -8.14 4.55 -4.28
N CYS A 434 -8.83 3.51 -4.77
CA CYS A 434 -9.18 3.39 -6.19
C CYS A 434 -10.16 4.48 -6.63
N VAL A 435 -11.22 4.71 -5.85
CA VAL A 435 -12.25 5.71 -6.18
C VAL A 435 -11.64 7.12 -6.18
N GLY A 436 -10.77 7.44 -5.22
CA GLY A 436 -10.10 8.74 -5.16
C GLY A 436 -9.25 8.99 -6.41
N ASN A 437 -8.45 8.01 -6.81
CA ASN A 437 -7.64 8.08 -8.01
C ASN A 437 -8.46 8.06 -9.32
N LEU A 438 -9.63 7.42 -9.32
CA LEU A 438 -10.56 7.43 -10.44
C LEU A 438 -11.17 8.82 -10.66
N ILE A 439 -11.53 9.51 -9.56
CA ILE A 439 -12.10 10.87 -9.57
C ILE A 439 -11.05 11.92 -9.98
N GLY A 440 -9.79 11.76 -9.55
CA GLY A 440 -8.72 12.74 -9.77
C GLY A 440 -8.62 13.30 -11.20
N PRO A 441 -8.40 12.48 -12.24
CA PRO A 441 -8.34 12.92 -13.64
C PRO A 441 -9.61 13.63 -14.12
N GLN A 442 -10.78 13.26 -13.59
CA GLN A 442 -12.06 13.85 -13.98
C GLN A 442 -12.25 15.28 -13.47
N THR A 443 -11.43 15.73 -12.52
CA THR A 443 -11.42 17.12 -12.06
C THR A 443 -10.79 18.07 -13.08
N PHE A 444 -9.98 17.56 -14.01
CA PHE A 444 -9.30 18.33 -15.06
C PHE A 444 -10.21 18.46 -16.28
N ASN A 445 -11.03 19.52 -16.29
CA ASN A 445 -11.95 19.81 -17.39
C ASN A 445 -11.24 20.58 -18.53
N GLU A 446 -11.44 20.14 -19.77
CA GLU A 446 -10.88 20.80 -20.97
C GLU A 446 -11.32 22.27 -21.09
N SER A 447 -12.52 22.61 -20.65
CA SER A 447 -13.02 24.00 -20.65
C SER A 447 -12.22 24.97 -19.77
N GLN A 448 -11.42 24.45 -18.84
CA GLN A 448 -10.56 25.24 -17.95
C GLN A 448 -9.08 25.16 -18.33
N ALA A 449 -8.74 24.46 -19.42
CA ALA A 449 -7.40 24.45 -19.96
C ALA A 449 -7.00 25.87 -20.42
N PRO A 450 -5.72 26.28 -20.29
CA PRO A 450 -4.58 25.51 -19.76
C PRO A 450 -4.37 25.71 -18.25
N SER A 451 -5.15 26.54 -17.56
CA SER A 451 -4.89 26.88 -16.15
C SER A 451 -5.34 25.78 -15.17
N TYR A 452 -6.40 25.05 -15.53
CA TYR A 452 -7.04 23.99 -14.73
C TYR A 452 -7.34 24.45 -13.29
N SER A 453 -7.83 25.68 -13.13
CA SER A 453 -8.07 26.30 -11.81
C SER A 453 -9.07 25.50 -10.97
N GLY A 454 -10.13 24.95 -11.57
CA GLY A 454 -11.10 24.11 -10.87
C GLY A 454 -10.48 22.84 -10.31
N ALA A 455 -9.58 22.18 -11.06
CA ALA A 455 -8.84 21.01 -10.59
C ALA A 455 -7.95 21.39 -9.39
N LYS A 456 -7.14 22.45 -9.52
CA LYS A 456 -6.25 22.93 -8.45
C LYS A 456 -7.00 23.25 -7.15
N VAL A 457 -8.13 23.96 -7.25
CA VAL A 457 -8.99 24.27 -6.08
C VAL A 457 -9.60 23.00 -5.49
N THR A 458 -10.08 22.08 -6.33
CA THR A 458 -10.63 20.80 -5.87
C THR A 458 -9.60 20.03 -5.06
N MET A 459 -8.34 20.01 -5.51
CA MET A 459 -7.26 19.35 -4.79
C MET A 459 -7.03 19.96 -3.40
N VAL A 460 -6.99 21.30 -3.28
CA VAL A 460 -6.87 21.98 -1.99
C VAL A 460 -8.03 21.61 -1.06
N VAL A 461 -9.26 21.68 -1.55
CA VAL A 461 -10.46 21.35 -0.76
C VAL A 461 -10.42 19.90 -0.28
N CYS A 462 -10.12 18.95 -1.16
CA CYS A 462 -10.01 17.53 -0.80
C CYS A 462 -8.91 17.28 0.25
N SER A 463 -7.75 17.91 0.13
CA SER A 463 -6.69 17.77 1.14
C SER A 463 -7.05 18.39 2.50
N CYS A 464 -7.78 19.51 2.52
CA CYS A 464 -8.33 20.08 3.75
C CYS A 464 -9.39 19.18 4.40
N VAL A 465 -10.26 18.58 3.59
CA VAL A 465 -11.25 17.58 4.05
C VAL A 465 -10.53 16.36 4.63
N SER A 466 -9.49 15.87 3.97
CA SER A 466 -8.63 14.78 4.47
C SER A 466 -8.03 15.13 5.84
N GLN A 467 -7.52 16.35 6.02
CA GLN A 467 -7.00 16.83 7.30
C GLN A 467 -8.06 16.78 8.40
N GLY A 468 -9.29 17.19 8.11
CA GLY A 468 -10.41 17.16 9.05
C GLY A 468 -10.77 15.74 9.49
N PHE A 469 -10.79 14.79 8.56
CA PHE A 469 -11.01 13.38 8.89
C PHE A 469 -9.84 12.78 9.67
N LEU A 470 -8.60 13.10 9.33
CA LEU A 470 -7.42 12.64 10.06
C LEU A 470 -7.42 13.15 11.51
N LEU A 471 -7.78 14.42 11.72
CA LEU A 471 -7.98 14.99 13.05
C LEU A 471 -9.08 14.26 13.82
N SER A 472 -10.19 13.93 13.13
CA SER A 472 -11.30 13.20 13.73
C SER A 472 -10.87 11.80 14.20
N ILE A 473 -10.08 11.07 13.39
CA ILE A 473 -9.51 9.77 13.77
C ILE A 473 -8.61 9.93 15.00
N TRP A 474 -7.72 10.92 15.00
CA TRP A 474 -6.83 11.18 16.13
C TRP A 474 -7.63 11.44 17.41
N VAL A 475 -8.58 12.36 17.38
CA VAL A 475 -9.43 12.69 18.54
C VAL A 475 -10.22 11.49 19.02
N LEU A 476 -10.77 10.68 18.12
CA LEU A 476 -11.50 9.47 18.48
C LEU A 476 -10.61 8.43 19.18
N MET A 477 -9.44 8.14 18.62
CA MET A 477 -8.49 7.19 19.22
C MET A 477 -7.98 7.68 20.58
N TYR A 478 -7.68 8.97 20.69
CA TYR A 478 -7.24 9.57 21.95
C TYR A 478 -8.33 9.52 23.03
N ARG A 479 -9.58 9.88 22.68
CA ARG A 479 -10.73 9.82 23.61
C ARG A 479 -11.02 8.39 24.05
N GLU A 480 -10.93 7.45 23.14
CA GLU A 480 -11.20 6.04 23.41
C GLU A 480 -10.13 5.42 24.31
N ASN A 481 -8.85 5.71 24.08
CA ASN A 481 -7.77 5.33 24.98
C ASN A 481 -7.96 5.94 26.38
N LYS A 482 -8.24 7.25 26.46
CA LYS A 482 -8.48 7.92 27.74
C LYS A 482 -9.66 7.33 28.51
N ARG A 483 -10.73 6.94 27.80
CA ARG A 483 -11.87 6.23 28.40
C ARG A 483 -11.44 4.88 28.97
N ARG A 484 -10.69 4.08 28.20
CA ARG A 484 -10.19 2.77 28.63
C ARG A 484 -9.21 2.85 29.78
N ASP A 485 -8.38 3.89 29.83
CA ASP A 485 -7.47 4.14 30.94
C ASP A 485 -8.22 4.54 32.22
N ALA A 486 -9.33 5.27 32.11
CA ALA A 486 -10.18 5.60 33.26
C ALA A 486 -10.90 4.38 33.86
N HIS A 487 -11.14 3.33 33.06
CA HIS A 487 -11.73 2.07 33.49
C HIS A 487 -10.69 0.96 33.71
N ALA A 488 -9.39 1.27 33.66
CA ALA A 488 -8.33 0.25 33.71
C ALA A 488 -8.36 -0.60 34.99
N SER A 489 -8.69 0.01 36.14
CA SER A 489 -8.81 -0.69 37.43
C SER A 489 -10.03 -1.61 37.52
N GLU A 490 -11.06 -1.44 36.66
CA GLU A 490 -12.20 -2.37 36.59
C GLU A 490 -11.82 -3.68 35.87
N TYR A 491 -10.73 -3.67 35.09
CA TYR A 491 -10.27 -4.81 34.30
C TYR A 491 -9.02 -5.50 34.87
N GLU A 492 -8.40 -4.97 35.93
CA GLU A 492 -7.29 -5.63 36.65
C GLU A 492 -7.73 -6.95 37.33
N GLU A 493 -9.00 -7.08 37.72
CA GLU A 493 -9.53 -8.36 38.26
C GLU A 493 -9.75 -9.43 37.16
N ASP A 494 -9.85 -9.02 35.89
CA ASP A 494 -10.02 -9.90 34.71
C ASP A 494 -8.67 -10.36 34.10
N GLU A 495 -7.52 -10.01 34.68
CA GLU A 495 -6.16 -10.40 34.25
C GLU A 495 -5.95 -11.93 34.13
N LYS A 496 -6.91 -12.75 34.59
CA LYS A 496 -6.86 -14.22 34.56
C LYS A 496 -7.34 -14.86 33.25
N PHE A 497 -7.59 -14.11 32.18
CA PHE A 497 -7.78 -14.72 30.85
C PHE A 497 -6.41 -15.00 30.19
N GLU A 498 -5.76 -16.09 30.60
CA GLU A 498 -4.62 -16.65 29.86
C GLU A 498 -5.02 -16.92 28.39
N ASN A 499 -4.12 -16.59 27.44
CA ASN A 499 -4.32 -16.76 25.99
C ASN A 499 -5.38 -15.86 25.31
N HIS A 500 -5.80 -14.75 25.92
CA HIS A 500 -6.72 -13.78 25.27
C HIS A 500 -6.23 -13.26 23.90
N GLU A 501 -4.91 -13.25 23.66
CA GLU A 501 -4.28 -12.88 22.38
C GLU A 501 -4.67 -13.80 21.22
N PHE A 502 -5.07 -15.04 21.53
CA PHE A 502 -5.49 -16.05 20.56
C PHE A 502 -7.01 -16.07 20.33
N ALA A 503 -7.78 -15.41 21.20
CA ALA A 503 -9.18 -15.15 20.94
C ALA A 503 -9.24 -14.05 19.86
N ASP A 504 -9.61 -14.41 18.63
CA ASP A 504 -9.78 -13.50 17.48
C ASP A 504 -10.93 -12.49 17.72
N LEU A 505 -10.70 -11.59 18.68
CA LEU A 505 -11.57 -10.53 19.18
C LEU A 505 -11.30 -9.24 18.43
N THR A 506 -12.36 -8.47 18.18
CA THR A 506 -12.24 -7.16 17.55
C THR A 506 -11.72 -6.10 18.53
N ASP A 507 -11.31 -4.94 18.00
CA ASP A 507 -10.78 -3.83 18.81
C ASP A 507 -11.83 -3.25 19.76
N LYS A 508 -13.12 -3.48 19.47
CA LYS A 508 -14.24 -3.12 20.35
C LYS A 508 -14.53 -4.19 21.40
N GLU A 509 -14.24 -5.45 21.11
CA GLU A 509 -14.47 -6.58 22.01
C GLU A 509 -13.36 -6.75 23.04
N ASN A 510 -12.10 -6.49 22.65
CA ASN A 510 -10.97 -6.62 23.55
C ASN A 510 -10.88 -5.39 24.49
N PRO A 511 -11.12 -5.54 25.82
CA PRO A 511 -11.07 -4.43 26.78
C PRO A 511 -9.64 -3.91 27.02
N PHE A 512 -8.64 -4.78 26.89
CA PHE A 512 -7.22 -4.45 27.05
C PHE A 512 -6.63 -3.76 25.81
N PHE A 513 -7.31 -3.81 24.66
CA PHE A 513 -6.83 -3.19 23.44
C PHE A 513 -6.63 -1.67 23.60
N ARG A 514 -5.47 -1.18 23.14
CA ARG A 514 -5.13 0.24 23.09
C ARG A 514 -4.88 0.66 21.65
N TYR A 515 -5.51 1.75 21.23
CA TYR A 515 -5.30 2.31 19.91
C TYR A 515 -3.91 2.95 19.83
N THR A 516 -3.18 2.60 18.78
CA THR A 516 -1.89 3.22 18.47
C THR A 516 -2.13 4.56 17.77
N ILE A 517 -1.65 5.65 18.38
CA ILE A 517 -1.72 7.02 17.85
C ILE A 517 -0.50 7.31 16.97
#